data_AF-A0A952D5I2-F1
#
_entry.id   AF-A0A952D5I2-F1
#
_cell.length_a   1.000
_cell.length_b   1.000
_cell.length_c   1.000
_cell.angle_alpha   90.00
_cell.angle_beta   90.00
_cell.angle_gamma   90.00
#
_symmetry.space_group_name_H-M   'P 1'
#
loop_
_entity.id
_entity.type
_entity.pdbx_description
1 polymer ?
#
loop_
_entity_poly.entity_id
_entity_poly.type
_entity_poly.pdbx_seq_one_letter_code
_entity_poly.pdbx_strand_id
1 'polypeptide(L)'
;MSVTSLPRANGGSFFSAIPERIFTPEDFAGDEALMIQMAEEFARKEVLPLAERLEKQEPGLMPDLVRRAAALGFCGVDAPEAYGGLGLSKNLAARILEFMSQDASFSVTYGITCGISVAGLALFGTEDQKRRYLPKIVSGEWIGAYALSEPNSGSDALSATTRAVPCDGGYRLTGTKMWISNAQWADLFTVFAKVNGDQFTGFLIERDTPGLLVEREEHKLGLKGSSTARLVLSDAFVPEANVLHEVGKGHQVAFNALNLGRFKLASMSLGPARDSMTRAAQYARERKQFGRPIAEFGLIRQKFAEMAARFYAAESCIYRTGALIDQAFAEHAGTVDGNRKACEEFAIECSLCKVLATEAEAFIVDESLQVYGGYGFSEEFPAARHYRDARVSRIYEGTNEINRVFIADRMRRKGLLESVGDSFISELAGRAMRVEVSDQVRQGAQADLAMLTYAEQSARLRAMQTGNPLHHAASDLFRFWANGQAARAFALVTGESVALTALDPVPSIEALGGVSGPL
;
A
#
# COMPACT_ATOMS: atom_id res chain seq x y z
N MET A 1 12.32 -18.65 3.12
CA MET A 1 11.48 -19.88 3.14
C MET A 1 10.68 -19.96 1.85
N SER A 2 10.40 -21.14 1.28
CA SER A 2 9.62 -21.24 0.03
C SER A 2 8.11 -21.07 0.28
N VAL A 3 7.41 -20.31 -0.56
CA VAL A 3 5.93 -20.15 -0.53
C VAL A 3 5.21 -21.51 -0.64
N THR A 4 5.83 -22.50 -1.28
CA THR A 4 5.29 -23.86 -1.44
C THR A 4 5.15 -24.65 -0.14
N SER A 5 5.74 -24.18 0.98
CA SER A 5 5.59 -24.82 2.29
C SER A 5 4.46 -24.25 3.15
N LEU A 6 3.72 -23.23 2.67
CA LEU A 6 2.57 -22.66 3.38
C LEU A 6 1.28 -23.42 3.05
N PRO A 7 0.35 -23.59 4.02
CA PRO A 7 -0.95 -24.19 3.76
C PRO A 7 -1.73 -23.39 2.69
N ARG A 8 -2.45 -24.10 1.82
CA ARG A 8 -3.31 -23.47 0.81
C ARG A 8 -4.48 -22.75 1.46
N ALA A 9 -4.73 -21.52 1.00
CA ALA A 9 -5.82 -20.68 1.47
C ALA A 9 -6.55 -20.00 0.30
N ASN A 10 -7.83 -19.69 0.51
CA ASN A 10 -8.63 -18.88 -0.39
C ASN A 10 -8.80 -17.48 0.22
N GLY A 11 -8.98 -16.44 -0.57
CA GLY A 11 -9.16 -15.09 -0.03
C GLY A 11 -10.40 -14.99 0.86
N GLY A 12 -10.23 -14.37 2.02
CA GLY A 12 -11.20 -14.28 3.10
C GLY A 12 -11.24 -15.50 4.02
N SER A 13 -10.52 -16.60 3.73
CA SER A 13 -10.58 -17.82 4.55
C SER A 13 -9.99 -17.63 5.96
N PHE A 14 -9.23 -16.55 6.20
CA PHE A 14 -8.78 -16.17 7.54
C PHE A 14 -9.94 -16.01 8.54
N PHE A 15 -11.13 -15.71 8.00
CA PHE A 15 -12.33 -15.52 8.80
C PHE A 15 -12.87 -16.84 9.34
N SER A 16 -12.84 -17.90 8.51
CA SER A 16 -13.42 -19.22 8.79
C SER A 16 -12.39 -20.29 9.15
N ALA A 17 -11.09 -20.01 9.02
CA ALA A 17 -10.01 -20.91 9.40
C ALA A 17 -8.76 -20.13 9.85
N ILE A 18 -8.07 -20.67 10.86
CA ILE A 18 -6.78 -20.14 11.32
C ILE A 18 -5.69 -20.93 10.59
N PRO A 19 -4.76 -20.27 9.87
CA PRO A 19 -3.64 -20.98 9.28
C PRO A 19 -2.67 -21.44 10.37
N GLU A 20 -2.09 -22.63 10.19
CA GLU A 20 -1.07 -23.17 11.11
C GLU A 20 0.21 -22.33 11.13
N ARG A 21 0.52 -21.70 9.99
CA ARG A 21 1.69 -20.84 9.80
C ARG A 21 1.41 -19.76 8.78
N ILE A 22 2.01 -18.60 8.98
CA ILE A 22 2.07 -17.49 8.03
C ILE A 22 3.52 -17.14 7.70
N PHE A 23 3.75 -16.47 6.57
CA PHE A 23 5.04 -15.84 6.30
C PHE A 23 5.19 -14.59 7.17
N THR A 24 6.36 -14.40 7.77
CA THR A 24 6.68 -13.23 8.61
C THR A 24 8.01 -12.60 8.18
N PRO A 25 8.30 -11.33 8.55
CA PRO A 25 9.59 -10.69 8.27
C PRO A 25 10.81 -11.52 8.69
N GLU A 26 10.67 -12.33 9.73
CA GLU A 26 11.74 -13.19 10.25
C GLU A 26 12.07 -14.38 9.34
N ASP A 27 11.23 -14.68 8.34
CA ASP A 27 11.47 -15.76 7.37
C ASP A 27 12.41 -15.34 6.21
N PHE A 28 12.74 -14.06 6.08
CA PHE A 28 13.75 -13.58 5.12
C PHE A 28 15.15 -14.03 5.53
N ALA A 29 15.89 -14.65 4.61
CA ALA A 29 17.24 -15.15 4.87
C ALA A 29 18.11 -15.12 3.62
N GLY A 30 19.43 -15.31 3.80
CA GLY A 30 20.38 -15.39 2.69
C GLY A 30 20.35 -14.14 1.80
N ASP A 31 20.25 -14.34 0.49
CA ASP A 31 20.26 -13.28 -0.50
C ASP A 31 19.09 -12.30 -0.33
N GLU A 32 17.92 -12.76 0.11
CA GLU A 32 16.77 -11.87 0.37
C GLU A 32 17.12 -10.83 1.45
N ALA A 33 17.76 -11.27 2.54
CA ALA A 33 18.19 -10.39 3.63
C ALA A 33 19.26 -9.38 3.18
N LEU A 34 20.18 -9.80 2.31
CA LEU A 34 21.20 -8.91 1.74
C LEU A 34 20.59 -7.84 0.83
N MET A 35 19.62 -8.21 -0.02
CA MET A 35 18.92 -7.24 -0.88
C MET A 35 18.12 -6.23 -0.05
N ILE A 36 17.48 -6.68 1.03
CA ILE A 36 16.78 -5.82 1.98
C ILE A 36 17.75 -4.82 2.62
N GLN A 37 18.92 -5.28 3.09
CA GLN A 37 19.95 -4.41 3.65
C GLN A 37 20.44 -3.37 2.62
N MET A 38 20.68 -3.79 1.38
CA MET A 38 21.08 -2.87 0.32
C MET A 38 20.02 -1.79 0.06
N ALA A 39 18.73 -2.14 0.08
CA ALA A 39 17.65 -1.18 -0.07
C ALA A 39 17.60 -0.19 1.10
N GLU A 40 17.78 -0.65 2.34
CA GLU A 40 17.88 0.23 3.51
C GLU A 40 19.08 1.18 3.40
N GLU A 41 20.24 0.67 3.03
CA GLU A 41 21.45 1.49 2.88
C GLU A 41 21.29 2.53 1.78
N PHE A 42 20.69 2.17 0.64
CA PHE A 42 20.37 3.11 -0.42
C PHE A 42 19.41 4.19 0.09
N ALA A 43 18.29 3.83 0.70
CA ALA A 43 17.34 4.81 1.23
C ALA A 43 18.03 5.81 2.19
N ARG A 44 18.85 5.30 3.12
CA ARG A 44 19.53 6.13 4.13
C ARG A 44 20.67 6.99 3.60
N LYS A 45 21.49 6.48 2.69
CA LYS A 45 22.71 7.14 2.20
C LYS A 45 22.48 7.96 0.94
N GLU A 46 21.50 7.56 0.13
CA GLU A 46 21.33 8.04 -1.24
C GLU A 46 20.02 8.81 -1.47
N VAL A 47 18.96 8.54 -0.70
CA VAL A 47 17.65 9.22 -0.85
C VAL A 47 17.43 10.26 0.24
N LEU A 48 17.42 9.85 1.51
CA LEU A 48 17.09 10.72 2.64
C LEU A 48 17.96 12.00 2.75
N PRO A 49 19.28 11.98 2.45
CA PRO A 49 20.09 13.21 2.47
C PRO A 49 19.68 14.24 1.42
N LEU A 50 18.91 13.83 0.40
CA LEU A 50 18.46 14.67 -0.70
C LEU A 50 17.02 15.17 -0.52
N ALA A 51 16.37 14.86 0.60
CA ALA A 51 14.95 15.10 0.78
C ALA A 51 14.53 16.58 0.60
N GLU A 52 15.35 17.55 0.99
CA GLU A 52 15.05 18.98 0.74
C GLU A 52 15.15 19.35 -0.74
N ARG A 53 16.12 18.80 -1.48
CA ARG A 53 16.29 19.01 -2.92
C ARG A 53 15.17 18.33 -3.70
N LEU A 54 14.75 17.15 -3.25
CA LEU A 54 13.58 16.45 -3.76
C LEU A 54 12.31 17.27 -3.53
N GLU A 55 12.08 17.78 -2.33
CA GLU A 55 10.91 18.61 -2.00
C GLU A 55 10.81 19.87 -2.89
N LYS A 56 11.95 20.42 -3.32
CA LYS A 56 12.05 21.53 -4.27
C LYS A 56 11.97 21.13 -5.75
N GLN A 57 11.77 19.83 -6.03
CA GLN A 57 11.73 19.25 -7.37
C GLN A 57 12.94 19.65 -8.23
N GLU A 58 14.16 19.54 -7.67
CA GLU A 58 15.38 19.87 -8.40
C GLU A 58 15.43 19.13 -9.76
N PRO A 59 15.61 19.83 -10.90
CA PRO A 59 15.50 19.23 -12.22
C PRO A 59 16.44 18.03 -12.42
N GLY A 60 15.88 16.91 -12.88
CA GLY A 60 16.62 15.69 -13.18
C GLY A 60 16.98 14.81 -11.96
N LEU A 61 16.83 15.32 -10.73
CA LEU A 61 17.21 14.60 -9.52
C LEU A 61 16.36 13.34 -9.30
N MET A 62 15.03 13.46 -9.39
CA MET A 62 14.12 12.33 -9.16
C MET A 62 14.33 11.20 -10.19
N PRO A 63 14.37 11.46 -11.51
CA PRO A 63 14.67 10.41 -12.49
C PRO A 63 16.06 9.78 -12.32
N ASP A 64 17.06 10.56 -11.89
CA ASP A 64 18.38 10.02 -11.60
C ASP A 64 18.34 9.03 -10.43
N LEU A 65 17.67 9.38 -9.33
CA LEU A 65 17.49 8.46 -8.20
C LEU A 65 16.79 7.16 -8.59
N VAL A 66 15.74 7.24 -9.43
CA VAL A 66 15.07 6.04 -9.95
C VAL A 66 16.03 5.19 -10.77
N ARG A 67 16.83 5.79 -11.67
CA ARG A 67 17.84 5.06 -12.45
C ARG A 67 18.89 4.38 -11.57
N ARG A 68 19.36 5.04 -10.52
CA ARG A 68 20.32 4.45 -9.57
C ARG A 68 19.70 3.30 -8.77
N ALA A 69 18.43 3.43 -8.36
CA ALA A 69 17.69 2.34 -7.72
C ALA A 69 17.49 1.15 -8.67
N ALA A 70 17.15 1.42 -9.94
CA ALA A 70 16.97 0.40 -10.96
C ALA A 70 18.27 -0.33 -11.31
N ALA A 71 19.42 0.37 -11.31
CA ALA A 71 20.74 -0.24 -11.49
C ALA A 71 21.10 -1.26 -10.39
N LEU A 72 20.48 -1.16 -9.22
CA LEU A 72 20.58 -2.15 -8.13
C LEU A 72 19.54 -3.28 -8.24
N GLY A 73 18.71 -3.28 -9.28
CA GLY A 73 17.65 -4.26 -9.51
C GLY A 73 16.31 -3.96 -8.82
N PHE A 74 16.20 -2.84 -8.09
CA PHE A 74 15.02 -2.59 -7.25
C PHE A 74 13.73 -2.32 -8.04
N CYS A 75 13.80 -1.75 -9.24
CA CYS A 75 12.62 -1.54 -10.08
C CYS A 75 12.04 -2.83 -10.69
N GLY A 76 12.80 -3.94 -10.65
CA GLY A 76 12.46 -5.21 -11.29
C GLY A 76 12.17 -6.37 -10.34
N VAL A 77 12.13 -6.16 -9.01
CA VAL A 77 12.12 -7.24 -8.01
C VAL A 77 11.05 -8.29 -8.30
N ASP A 78 9.78 -7.87 -8.42
CA ASP A 78 8.65 -8.78 -8.67
C ASP A 78 8.14 -8.72 -10.12
N ALA A 79 8.95 -8.17 -11.04
CA ALA A 79 8.67 -8.14 -12.46
C ALA A 79 9.14 -9.43 -13.15
N PRO A 80 8.52 -9.86 -14.27
CA PRO A 80 8.89 -11.11 -14.92
C PRO A 80 10.31 -11.09 -15.51
N GLU A 81 11.07 -12.17 -15.31
CA GLU A 81 12.45 -12.31 -15.80
C GLU A 81 12.56 -12.18 -17.32
N ALA A 82 11.56 -12.68 -18.06
CA ALA A 82 11.52 -12.61 -19.53
C ALA A 82 11.57 -11.17 -20.10
N TYR A 83 11.33 -10.16 -19.25
CA TYR A 83 11.40 -8.75 -19.61
C TYR A 83 12.38 -7.96 -18.74
N GLY A 84 13.39 -8.63 -18.18
CA GLY A 84 14.50 -8.01 -17.42
C GLY A 84 14.25 -7.84 -15.92
N GLY A 85 13.13 -8.36 -15.40
CA GLY A 85 12.88 -8.43 -13.96
C GLY A 85 13.66 -9.53 -13.25
N LEU A 86 13.44 -9.66 -11.95
CA LEU A 86 14.08 -10.67 -11.10
C LEU A 86 13.14 -11.84 -10.73
N GLY A 87 11.84 -11.73 -10.99
CA GLY A 87 10.87 -12.80 -10.70
C GLY A 87 10.74 -13.17 -9.22
N LEU A 88 11.15 -12.30 -8.31
CA LEU A 88 11.18 -12.56 -6.86
C LEU A 88 9.81 -12.31 -6.21
N SER A 89 9.69 -12.77 -4.97
CA SER A 89 8.44 -12.78 -4.20
C SER A 89 7.83 -11.39 -4.00
N LYS A 90 6.49 -11.32 -3.92
CA LYS A 90 5.78 -10.09 -3.55
C LYS A 90 6.21 -9.59 -2.18
N ASN A 91 6.53 -10.49 -1.26
CA ASN A 91 7.04 -10.13 0.07
C ASN A 91 8.40 -9.42 0.02
N LEU A 92 9.35 -9.92 -0.77
CA LEU A 92 10.64 -9.25 -0.91
C LEU A 92 10.47 -7.87 -1.56
N ALA A 93 9.67 -7.77 -2.61
CA ALA A 93 9.35 -6.49 -3.25
C ALA A 93 8.68 -5.51 -2.27
N ALA A 94 7.76 -5.98 -1.43
CA ALA A 94 7.12 -5.21 -0.38
C ALA A 94 8.12 -4.69 0.66
N ARG A 95 9.08 -5.53 1.11
CA ARG A 95 10.12 -5.11 2.08
C ARG A 95 11.09 -4.09 1.49
N ILE A 96 11.54 -4.30 0.26
CA ILE A 96 12.38 -3.33 -0.45
C ILE A 96 11.61 -2.02 -0.60
N LEU A 97 10.36 -2.07 -1.03
CA LEU A 97 9.51 -0.89 -1.19
C LEU A 97 9.31 -0.13 0.13
N GLU A 98 9.14 -0.81 1.26
CA GLU A 98 9.06 -0.18 2.58
C GLU A 98 10.29 0.68 2.86
N PHE A 99 11.51 0.15 2.69
CA PHE A 99 12.74 0.92 2.90
C PHE A 99 12.91 2.06 1.89
N MET A 100 12.62 1.79 0.62
CA MET A 100 12.64 2.82 -0.44
C MET A 100 11.60 3.91 -0.21
N SER A 101 10.64 3.71 0.69
CA SER A 101 9.57 4.66 0.98
C SER A 101 9.85 5.60 2.15
N GLN A 102 11.02 5.55 2.79
CA GLN A 102 11.35 6.44 3.90
C GLN A 102 11.27 7.94 3.51
N ASP A 103 11.54 8.28 2.24
CA ASP A 103 11.11 9.55 1.65
C ASP A 103 9.83 9.33 0.84
N ALA A 104 8.73 9.92 1.28
CA ALA A 104 7.42 9.68 0.68
C ALA A 104 7.30 10.23 -0.75
N SER A 105 8.03 11.29 -1.09
CA SER A 105 8.03 11.85 -2.46
C SER A 105 8.71 10.90 -3.44
N PHE A 106 9.89 10.39 -3.09
CA PHE A 106 10.58 9.36 -3.86
C PHE A 106 9.78 8.05 -3.90
N SER A 107 9.16 7.67 -2.77
CA SER A 107 8.27 6.50 -2.65
C SER A 107 7.22 6.48 -3.75
N VAL A 108 6.48 7.57 -3.97
CA VAL A 108 5.42 7.62 -4.98
C VAL A 108 5.99 7.43 -6.38
N THR A 109 7.09 8.08 -6.71
CA THR A 109 7.68 7.96 -8.04
C THR A 109 8.20 6.55 -8.31
N TYR A 110 8.98 6.01 -7.38
CA TYR A 110 9.50 4.65 -7.46
C TYR A 110 8.36 3.62 -7.48
N GLY A 111 7.42 3.71 -6.52
CA GLY A 111 6.33 2.78 -6.31
C GLY A 111 5.33 2.73 -7.46
N ILE A 112 5.05 3.84 -8.13
CA ILE A 112 4.20 3.82 -9.34
C ILE A 112 4.94 3.18 -10.51
N THR A 113 6.22 3.53 -10.69
CA THR A 113 7.07 3.00 -11.76
C THR A 113 7.17 1.48 -11.68
N CYS A 114 7.53 0.91 -10.52
CA CYS A 114 7.64 -0.54 -10.33
C CYS A 114 6.32 -1.21 -9.87
N GLY A 115 5.25 -0.44 -9.72
CA GLY A 115 3.94 -0.91 -9.26
C GLY A 115 2.92 -0.96 -10.38
N ILE A 116 1.94 -0.07 -10.34
CA ILE A 116 0.77 -0.09 -11.23
C ILE A 116 1.12 0.11 -12.71
N SER A 117 2.22 0.80 -13.02
CA SER A 117 2.70 0.95 -14.41
C SER A 117 3.23 -0.37 -14.99
N VAL A 118 3.91 -1.19 -14.19
CA VAL A 118 4.36 -2.53 -14.59
C VAL A 118 3.22 -3.54 -14.53
N ALA A 119 2.41 -3.53 -13.46
CA ALA A 119 1.41 -4.55 -13.20
C ALA A 119 0.37 -4.66 -14.33
N GLY A 120 -0.24 -3.54 -14.74
CA GLY A 120 -1.24 -3.57 -15.82
C GLY A 120 -0.68 -4.12 -17.13
N LEU A 121 0.52 -3.68 -17.50
CA LEU A 121 1.19 -4.11 -18.73
C LEU A 121 1.67 -5.57 -18.68
N ALA A 122 2.27 -6.00 -17.56
CA ALA A 122 2.76 -7.36 -17.41
C ALA A 122 1.62 -8.40 -17.39
N LEU A 123 0.49 -8.05 -16.79
CA LEU A 123 -0.64 -8.97 -16.64
C LEU A 123 -1.53 -9.06 -17.89
N PHE A 124 -1.72 -7.93 -18.59
CA PHE A 124 -2.71 -7.80 -19.66
C PHE A 124 -2.17 -7.36 -21.02
N GLY A 125 -0.89 -6.98 -21.10
CA GLY A 125 -0.26 -6.58 -22.34
C GLY A 125 -0.12 -7.74 -23.33
N THR A 126 -0.04 -7.40 -24.62
CA THR A 126 0.41 -8.35 -25.64
C THR A 126 1.91 -8.59 -25.50
N GLU A 127 2.43 -9.67 -26.09
CA GLU A 127 3.87 -9.94 -26.06
C GLU A 127 4.71 -8.81 -26.67
N ASP A 128 4.23 -8.18 -27.75
CA ASP A 128 4.91 -7.05 -28.37
C ASP A 128 4.94 -5.82 -27.46
N GLN A 129 3.82 -5.52 -26.78
CA GLN A 129 3.76 -4.43 -25.81
C GLN A 129 4.72 -4.67 -24.64
N LYS A 130 4.71 -5.89 -24.08
CA LYS A 130 5.61 -6.26 -22.98
C LYS A 130 7.07 -6.13 -23.37
N ARG A 131 7.48 -6.68 -24.52
CA ARG A 131 8.86 -6.60 -25.04
C ARG A 131 9.30 -5.16 -25.33
N ARG A 132 8.39 -4.31 -25.79
CA ARG A 132 8.69 -2.91 -26.11
C ARG A 132 8.90 -2.05 -24.87
N TYR A 133 8.10 -2.24 -23.83
CA TYR A 133 8.00 -1.28 -22.73
C TYR A 133 8.56 -1.79 -21.39
N LEU A 134 8.31 -3.05 -21.01
CA LEU A 134 8.71 -3.55 -19.68
C LEU A 134 10.23 -3.46 -19.44
N PRO A 135 11.13 -3.84 -20.37
CA PRO A 135 12.57 -3.75 -20.13
C PRO A 135 13.05 -2.31 -19.83
N LYS A 136 12.44 -1.31 -20.46
CA LYS A 136 12.78 0.11 -20.25
C LYS A 136 12.33 0.61 -18.88
N ILE A 137 11.14 0.17 -18.45
CA ILE A 137 10.61 0.55 -17.13
C ILE A 137 11.40 -0.15 -16.02
N VAL A 138 11.67 -1.45 -16.19
CA VAL A 138 12.40 -2.26 -15.19
C VAL A 138 13.85 -1.80 -15.02
N SER A 139 14.51 -1.38 -16.10
CA SER A 139 15.86 -0.80 -16.04
C SER A 139 15.92 0.65 -15.55
N GLY A 140 14.76 1.28 -15.34
CA GLY A 140 14.66 2.70 -14.98
C GLY A 140 15.01 3.66 -16.11
N GLU A 141 15.23 3.17 -17.34
CA GLU A 141 15.35 4.01 -18.54
C GLU A 141 14.10 4.87 -18.71
N TRP A 142 12.93 4.25 -18.53
CA TRP A 142 11.63 4.90 -18.62
C TRP A 142 10.92 4.94 -17.27
N ILE A 143 10.24 6.04 -17.00
CA ILE A 143 9.34 6.18 -15.86
C ILE A 143 7.89 6.02 -16.34
N GLY A 144 7.14 5.20 -15.62
CA GLY A 144 5.72 4.99 -15.88
C GLY A 144 4.82 5.95 -15.10
N ALA A 145 3.66 6.26 -15.69
CA ALA A 145 2.55 6.94 -15.06
C ALA A 145 1.22 6.23 -15.35
N TYR A 146 0.23 6.47 -14.49
CA TYR A 146 -1.07 5.82 -14.56
C TYR A 146 -2.19 6.85 -14.50
N ALA A 147 -2.98 6.94 -15.57
CA ALA A 147 -3.94 8.01 -15.78
C ALA A 147 -5.38 7.48 -15.86
N LEU A 148 -5.95 7.28 -14.68
CA LEU A 148 -7.31 6.81 -14.48
C LEU A 148 -8.27 7.96 -14.14
N SER A 149 -7.98 8.70 -13.07
CA SER A 149 -8.86 9.73 -12.52
C SER A 149 -9.04 10.94 -13.44
N GLU A 150 -10.20 11.56 -13.34
CA GLU A 150 -10.58 12.81 -14.02
C GLU A 150 -11.18 13.79 -13.01
N PRO A 151 -11.35 15.08 -13.34
CA PRO A 151 -11.92 16.06 -12.40
C PRO A 151 -13.25 15.64 -11.77
N ASN A 152 -14.09 14.90 -12.51
CA ASN A 152 -15.41 14.45 -12.08
C ASN A 152 -15.49 12.95 -11.74
N SER A 153 -14.38 12.19 -11.87
CA SER A 153 -14.38 10.74 -11.65
C SER A 153 -13.14 10.29 -10.86
N GLY A 154 -13.32 10.12 -9.55
CA GLY A 154 -12.33 9.58 -8.61
C GLY A 154 -12.68 8.16 -8.19
N SER A 155 -13.42 8.01 -7.09
CA SER A 155 -13.88 6.71 -6.57
C SER A 155 -14.75 5.95 -7.57
N ASP A 156 -15.60 6.65 -8.32
CA ASP A 156 -16.35 6.10 -9.45
C ASP A 156 -15.51 6.20 -10.73
N ALA A 157 -14.44 5.41 -10.81
CA ALA A 157 -13.47 5.53 -11.89
C ALA A 157 -14.04 5.18 -13.29
N LEU A 158 -15.11 4.38 -13.35
CA LEU A 158 -15.73 3.96 -14.61
C LEU A 158 -16.62 5.04 -15.24
N SER A 159 -16.98 6.10 -14.50
CA SER A 159 -17.70 7.25 -15.05
C SER A 159 -16.82 8.24 -15.81
N ALA A 160 -15.53 7.91 -16.00
CA ALA A 160 -14.61 8.65 -16.87
C ALA A 160 -15.26 9.07 -18.20
N THR A 161 -14.93 10.29 -18.62
CA THR A 161 -15.51 10.99 -19.77
C THR A 161 -14.52 11.23 -20.91
N THR A 162 -13.22 10.99 -20.70
CA THR A 162 -12.23 10.99 -21.79
C THR A 162 -12.69 10.03 -22.89
N ARG A 163 -12.80 10.55 -24.11
CA ARG A 163 -13.34 9.83 -25.27
C ARG A 163 -12.21 9.35 -26.17
N ALA A 164 -12.36 8.14 -26.70
CA ALA A 164 -11.53 7.60 -27.78
C ALA A 164 -12.41 7.38 -29.02
N VAL A 165 -12.03 7.99 -30.15
CA VAL A 165 -12.76 7.89 -31.42
C VAL A 165 -11.99 6.99 -32.37
N PRO A 166 -12.60 5.92 -32.91
CA PRO A 166 -11.96 5.15 -33.96
C PRO A 166 -11.58 6.03 -35.17
N CYS A 167 -10.39 5.81 -35.71
CA CYS A 167 -9.87 6.44 -36.92
C CYS A 167 -8.98 5.45 -37.67
N ASP A 168 -8.42 5.86 -38.81
CA ASP A 168 -7.54 4.98 -39.58
C ASP A 168 -6.28 4.61 -38.76
N GLY A 169 -6.05 3.30 -38.58
CA GLY A 169 -4.92 2.75 -37.82
C GLY A 169 -4.99 2.87 -36.28
N GLY A 170 -6.07 3.40 -35.69
CA GLY A 170 -6.18 3.49 -34.24
C GLY A 170 -7.28 4.42 -33.72
N TYR A 171 -6.95 5.22 -32.70
CA TYR A 171 -7.91 6.06 -31.98
C TYR A 171 -7.41 7.49 -31.80
N ARG A 172 -8.35 8.44 -31.79
CA ARG A 172 -8.12 9.83 -31.37
C ARG A 172 -8.70 10.06 -29.98
N LEU A 173 -7.87 10.43 -29.02
CA LEU A 173 -8.27 10.64 -27.64
C LEU A 173 -8.46 12.12 -27.34
N THR A 174 -9.55 12.45 -26.64
CA THR A 174 -9.83 13.82 -26.16
C THR A 174 -10.40 13.78 -24.76
N GLY A 175 -9.80 14.54 -23.84
CA GLY A 175 -10.23 14.62 -22.45
C GLY A 175 -9.14 15.12 -21.51
N THR A 176 -9.42 15.05 -20.21
CA THR A 176 -8.50 15.51 -19.17
C THR A 176 -8.38 14.48 -18.06
N LYS A 177 -7.15 14.10 -17.75
CA LYS A 177 -6.82 13.24 -16.61
C LYS A 177 -6.25 14.10 -15.48
N MET A 178 -6.56 13.74 -14.25
CA MET A 178 -6.32 14.56 -13.06
C MET A 178 -5.50 13.80 -12.02
N TRP A 179 -4.60 14.51 -11.33
CA TRP A 179 -3.75 13.96 -10.26
C TRP A 179 -2.78 12.89 -10.75
N ILE A 180 -2.17 13.08 -11.92
CA ILE A 180 -1.29 12.07 -12.51
C ILE A 180 0.10 12.20 -11.90
N SER A 181 0.42 11.25 -11.03
CA SER A 181 1.76 11.10 -10.48
C SER A 181 2.78 10.78 -11.57
N ASN A 182 4.02 11.22 -11.38
CA ASN A 182 5.12 11.13 -12.35
C ASN A 182 4.95 11.94 -13.64
N ALA A 183 3.88 12.70 -13.81
CA ALA A 183 3.54 13.30 -15.09
C ALA A 183 4.65 14.16 -15.71
N GLN A 184 5.46 14.88 -14.93
CA GLN A 184 6.52 15.74 -15.48
C GLN A 184 7.73 14.98 -16.04
N TRP A 185 7.89 13.70 -15.71
CA TRP A 185 9.05 12.91 -16.11
C TRP A 185 8.71 11.50 -16.60
N ALA A 186 7.44 11.14 -16.67
CA ALA A 186 7.01 9.86 -17.23
C ALA A 186 7.17 9.84 -18.76
N ASP A 187 7.68 8.72 -19.24
CA ASP A 187 7.86 8.41 -20.67
C ASP A 187 6.66 7.64 -21.23
N LEU A 188 5.99 6.85 -20.38
CA LEU A 188 4.83 6.06 -20.75
C LEU A 188 3.65 6.28 -19.78
N PHE A 189 2.49 6.54 -20.35
CA PHE A 189 1.23 6.70 -19.64
C PHE A 189 0.28 5.56 -19.96
N THR A 190 -0.22 4.86 -18.94
CA THR A 190 -1.39 3.99 -19.07
C THR A 190 -2.64 4.85 -18.88
N VAL A 191 -3.35 5.18 -19.96
CA VAL A 191 -4.49 6.09 -19.98
C VAL A 191 -5.80 5.34 -20.18
N PHE A 192 -6.83 5.69 -19.41
CA PHE A 192 -8.17 5.12 -19.59
C PHE A 192 -9.13 6.12 -20.23
N ALA A 193 -9.83 5.64 -21.26
CA ALA A 193 -10.81 6.39 -22.04
C ALA A 193 -11.96 5.46 -22.50
N LYS A 194 -13.07 6.05 -22.96
CA LYS A 194 -14.21 5.31 -23.50
C LYS A 194 -14.22 5.35 -25.03
N VAL A 195 -14.09 4.18 -25.64
CA VAL A 195 -14.34 4.01 -27.08
C VAL A 195 -15.85 4.10 -27.30
N ASN A 196 -16.29 4.86 -28.32
CA ASN A 196 -17.71 5.07 -28.65
C ASN A 196 -18.59 5.62 -27.51
N GLY A 197 -17.99 6.14 -26.43
CA GLY A 197 -18.69 6.79 -25.32
C GLY A 197 -19.05 5.89 -24.14
N ASP A 198 -18.93 4.56 -24.26
CA ASP A 198 -19.30 3.59 -23.21
C ASP A 198 -18.25 2.47 -22.98
N GLN A 199 -17.45 2.12 -23.98
CA GLN A 199 -16.48 1.03 -23.89
C GLN A 199 -15.19 1.47 -23.18
N PHE A 200 -15.16 1.36 -21.85
CA PHE A 200 -14.01 1.70 -21.01
C PHE A 200 -12.78 0.84 -21.33
N THR A 201 -11.71 1.48 -21.82
CA THR A 201 -10.55 0.84 -22.47
C THR A 201 -9.25 1.47 -21.96
N GLY A 202 -8.20 0.66 -21.79
CA GLY A 202 -6.86 1.13 -21.46
C GLY A 202 -6.01 1.35 -22.71
N PHE A 203 -5.15 2.36 -22.69
CA PHE A 203 -4.26 2.74 -23.78
C PHE A 203 -2.85 3.02 -23.26
N LEU A 204 -1.84 2.59 -24.00
CA LEU A 204 -0.44 2.94 -23.76
C LEU A 204 -0.09 4.18 -24.60
N ILE A 205 0.25 5.29 -23.97
CA ILE A 205 0.57 6.55 -24.65
C ILE A 205 1.97 6.99 -24.27
N GLU A 206 2.85 7.12 -25.25
CA GLU A 206 4.20 7.65 -25.06
C GLU A 206 4.15 9.18 -24.87
N ARG A 207 5.07 9.75 -24.08
CA ARG A 207 5.11 11.17 -23.71
C ARG A 207 5.03 12.13 -24.90
N ASP A 208 5.76 11.83 -25.97
CA ASP A 208 5.89 12.72 -27.14
C ASP A 208 4.74 12.57 -28.15
N THR A 209 3.68 11.82 -27.80
CA THR A 209 2.49 11.68 -28.64
C THR A 209 1.87 13.06 -28.93
N PRO A 210 1.78 13.49 -30.21
CA PRO A 210 1.15 14.77 -30.52
C PRO A 210 -0.29 14.83 -30.01
N GLY A 211 -0.64 15.93 -29.34
CA GLY A 211 -1.94 16.11 -28.70
C GLY A 211 -1.97 15.68 -27.23
N LEU A 212 -0.93 15.05 -26.69
CA LEU A 212 -0.74 14.90 -25.24
C LEU A 212 0.01 16.12 -24.69
N LEU A 213 -0.61 16.80 -23.72
CA LEU A 213 0.01 17.90 -22.98
C LEU A 213 0.01 17.58 -21.49
N VAL A 214 1.19 17.67 -20.87
CA VAL A 214 1.33 17.66 -19.41
C VAL A 214 1.24 19.11 -18.93
N GLU A 215 0.24 19.43 -18.09
CA GLU A 215 0.12 20.76 -17.51
C GLU A 215 1.16 21.00 -16.40
N ARG A 216 1.14 22.18 -15.78
CA ARG A 216 2.01 22.50 -14.63
C ARG A 216 1.74 21.59 -13.43
N GLU A 217 2.74 21.50 -12.56
CA GLU A 217 2.63 20.84 -11.25
C GLU A 217 1.47 21.39 -10.40
N GLU A 218 0.80 20.47 -9.70
CA GLU A 218 -0.24 20.77 -8.73
C GLU A 218 0.39 21.28 -7.42
N HIS A 219 -0.26 22.27 -6.80
CA HIS A 219 0.16 22.80 -5.50
C HIS A 219 -0.48 21.98 -4.38
N LYS A 220 0.30 21.05 -3.81
CA LYS A 220 -0.17 20.02 -2.87
C LYS A 220 0.16 20.35 -1.41
N LEU A 221 -0.63 19.77 -0.49
CA LEU A 221 -0.36 19.81 0.96
C LEU A 221 0.98 19.15 1.30
N GLY A 222 1.22 17.95 0.76
CA GLY A 222 2.42 17.13 0.96
C GLY A 222 2.85 16.45 -0.33
N LEU A 223 3.87 15.59 -0.25
CA LEU A 223 4.53 14.93 -1.36
C LEU A 223 5.00 15.93 -2.42
N LYS A 224 5.58 17.05 -1.98
CA LYS A 224 5.90 18.16 -2.89
C LYS A 224 6.99 17.76 -3.87
N GLY A 225 7.90 16.89 -3.45
CA GLY A 225 8.91 16.33 -4.35
C GLY A 225 8.39 15.34 -5.38
N SER A 226 7.20 14.76 -5.21
CA SER A 226 6.58 13.93 -6.22
C SER A 226 5.89 14.79 -7.28
N SER A 227 6.13 14.47 -8.55
CA SER A 227 5.41 15.11 -9.66
C SER A 227 3.95 14.74 -9.62
N THR A 228 3.07 15.72 -9.74
CA THR A 228 1.63 15.50 -9.92
C THR A 228 1.08 16.58 -10.83
N ALA A 229 0.56 16.20 -12.00
CA ALA A 229 0.01 17.16 -12.94
C ALA A 229 -1.26 16.65 -13.62
N ARG A 230 -1.92 17.54 -14.36
CA ARG A 230 -3.01 17.18 -15.27
C ARG A 230 -2.46 16.75 -16.61
N LEU A 231 -3.13 15.80 -17.25
CA LEU A 231 -2.88 15.46 -18.64
C LEU A 231 -4.06 15.93 -19.48
N VAL A 232 -3.77 16.71 -20.51
CA VAL A 232 -4.76 17.14 -21.50
C VAL A 232 -4.49 16.38 -22.79
N LEU A 233 -5.51 15.68 -23.27
CA LEU A 233 -5.51 14.97 -24.54
C LEU A 233 -6.35 15.80 -25.52
N SER A 234 -5.73 16.30 -26.58
CA SER A 234 -6.34 17.12 -27.63
C SER A 234 -6.14 16.44 -28.97
N ASP A 235 -7.11 15.61 -29.36
CA ASP A 235 -7.05 14.80 -30.58
C ASP A 235 -5.77 13.93 -30.69
N ALA A 236 -5.33 13.40 -29.54
CA ALA A 236 -4.10 12.61 -29.44
C ALA A 236 -4.26 11.27 -30.16
N PHE A 237 -3.42 11.00 -31.16
CA PHE A 237 -3.47 9.74 -31.90
C PHE A 237 -2.79 8.60 -31.14
N VAL A 238 -3.49 7.48 -31.00
CA VAL A 238 -2.99 6.25 -30.38
C VAL A 238 -3.20 5.08 -31.33
N PRO A 239 -2.15 4.37 -31.76
CA PRO A 239 -2.28 3.20 -32.63
C PRO A 239 -3.12 2.08 -32.02
N GLU A 240 -3.77 1.28 -32.85
CA GLU A 240 -4.53 0.10 -32.39
C GLU A 240 -3.64 -0.87 -31.56
N ALA A 241 -2.38 -1.03 -31.95
CA ALA A 241 -1.39 -1.84 -31.23
C ALA A 241 -1.08 -1.37 -29.81
N ASN A 242 -1.50 -0.14 -29.43
CA ASN A 242 -1.33 0.42 -28.10
C ASN A 242 -2.60 0.31 -27.23
N VAL A 243 -3.67 -0.33 -27.71
CA VAL A 243 -4.80 -0.75 -26.87
C VAL A 243 -4.30 -1.79 -25.87
N LEU A 244 -4.43 -1.52 -24.58
CA LEU A 244 -4.03 -2.44 -23.52
C LEU A 244 -5.21 -3.37 -23.20
N HIS A 245 -5.01 -4.67 -23.45
CA HIS A 245 -5.98 -5.74 -23.34
C HIS A 245 -7.03 -5.82 -24.47
N GLU A 246 -8.27 -5.41 -24.23
CA GLU A 246 -9.38 -5.46 -25.19
C GLU A 246 -10.25 -4.21 -25.04
N VAL A 247 -10.83 -3.75 -26.14
CA VAL A 247 -11.78 -2.63 -26.14
C VAL A 247 -12.98 -2.97 -25.24
N GLY A 248 -13.29 -2.08 -24.30
CA GLY A 248 -14.35 -2.26 -23.30
C GLY A 248 -13.98 -3.11 -22.08
N LYS A 249 -12.77 -3.69 -22.05
CA LYS A 249 -12.29 -4.51 -20.92
C LYS A 249 -11.25 -3.79 -20.06
N GLY A 250 -11.12 -2.47 -20.17
CA GLY A 250 -10.20 -1.66 -19.37
C GLY A 250 -10.43 -1.76 -17.86
N HIS A 251 -11.65 -2.08 -17.43
CA HIS A 251 -11.97 -2.29 -16.01
C HIS A 251 -11.20 -3.48 -15.41
N GLN A 252 -10.89 -4.50 -16.21
CA GLN A 252 -10.09 -5.64 -15.76
C GLN A 252 -8.65 -5.20 -15.50
N VAL A 253 -8.05 -4.44 -16.42
CA VAL A 253 -6.72 -3.86 -16.23
C VAL A 253 -6.69 -2.97 -14.99
N ALA A 254 -7.68 -2.07 -14.86
CA ALA A 254 -7.73 -1.09 -13.79
C ALA A 254 -7.85 -1.72 -12.40
N PHE A 255 -8.84 -2.58 -12.21
CA PHE A 255 -9.11 -3.12 -10.87
C PHE A 255 -8.10 -4.18 -10.43
N ASN A 256 -7.50 -4.93 -11.36
CA ASN A 256 -6.46 -5.89 -11.00
C ASN A 256 -5.13 -5.20 -10.65
N ALA A 257 -4.75 -4.16 -11.40
CA ALA A 257 -3.61 -3.31 -11.01
C ALA A 257 -3.86 -2.65 -9.65
N LEU A 258 -5.08 -2.17 -9.39
CA LEU A 258 -5.49 -1.56 -8.12
C LEU A 258 -5.40 -2.53 -6.93
N ASN A 259 -5.74 -3.81 -7.09
CA ASN A 259 -5.58 -4.78 -6.01
C ASN A 259 -4.12 -4.90 -5.56
N LEU A 260 -3.19 -5.01 -6.51
CA LEU A 260 -1.75 -5.03 -6.23
C LEU A 260 -1.23 -3.67 -5.74
N GLY A 261 -1.81 -2.57 -6.24
CA GLY A 261 -1.53 -1.20 -5.79
C GLY A 261 -1.87 -0.99 -4.31
N ARG A 262 -3.03 -1.46 -3.86
CA ARG A 262 -3.44 -1.45 -2.44
C ARG A 262 -2.46 -2.20 -1.55
N PHE A 263 -2.01 -3.38 -1.99
CA PHE A 263 -0.99 -4.15 -1.28
C PHE A 263 0.35 -3.40 -1.20
N LYS A 264 0.88 -2.91 -2.33
CA LYS A 264 2.15 -2.18 -2.38
C LYS A 264 2.08 -0.88 -1.57
N LEU A 265 0.95 -0.18 -1.60
CA LEU A 265 0.72 1.03 -0.82
C LEU A 265 0.80 0.77 0.70
N ALA A 266 0.33 -0.40 1.16
CA ALA A 266 0.44 -0.73 2.57
C ALA A 266 1.91 -0.72 3.02
N SER A 267 2.82 -1.30 2.24
CA SER A 267 4.27 -1.21 2.49
C SER A 267 4.82 0.20 2.34
N MET A 268 4.38 0.95 1.33
CA MET A 268 4.79 2.35 1.15
C MET A 268 4.41 3.23 2.34
N SER A 269 3.33 2.92 3.04
CA SER A 269 2.87 3.67 4.23
C SER A 269 3.70 3.33 5.47
N LEU A 270 4.27 2.11 5.55
CA LEU A 270 5.13 1.72 6.68
C LEU A 270 6.53 2.32 6.60
N GLY A 271 7.05 2.64 5.41
CA GLY A 271 8.35 3.29 5.24
C GLY A 271 8.47 4.62 6.00
N PRO A 272 7.62 5.63 5.69
CA PRO A 272 7.57 6.90 6.40
C PRO A 272 7.24 6.72 7.89
N ALA A 273 6.33 5.79 8.23
CA ALA A 273 6.00 5.51 9.63
C ALA A 273 7.22 5.02 10.42
N ARG A 274 8.05 4.12 9.84
CA ARG A 274 9.28 3.63 10.45
C ARG A 274 10.29 4.75 10.64
N ASP A 275 10.54 5.58 9.62
CA ASP A 275 11.48 6.70 9.73
C ASP A 275 11.00 7.73 10.77
N SER A 276 9.71 8.07 10.76
CA SER A 276 9.08 8.98 11.72
C SER A 276 9.25 8.48 13.16
N MET A 277 8.88 7.23 13.43
CA MET A 277 9.01 6.63 14.77
C MET A 277 10.48 6.56 15.23
N THR A 278 11.40 6.22 14.32
CA THR A 278 12.84 6.16 14.60
C THR A 278 13.40 7.54 15.00
N ARG A 279 13.08 8.57 14.23
CA ARG A 279 13.52 9.94 14.50
C ARG A 279 12.87 10.51 15.76
N ALA A 280 11.59 10.26 15.98
CA ALA A 280 10.91 10.65 17.21
C ALA A 280 11.56 9.99 18.44
N ALA A 281 11.93 8.70 18.35
CA ALA A 281 12.62 8.00 19.43
C ALA A 281 14.01 8.60 19.71
N GLN A 282 14.76 8.96 18.67
CA GLN A 282 16.03 9.67 18.83
C GLN A 282 15.83 11.02 19.54
N TYR A 283 14.92 11.85 19.03
CA TYR A 283 14.60 13.14 19.63
C TYR A 283 14.16 13.00 21.09
N ALA A 284 13.35 11.99 21.42
CA ALA A 284 12.88 11.75 22.78
C ALA A 284 14.00 11.41 23.77
N ARG A 285 15.08 10.75 23.31
CA ARG A 285 16.26 10.44 24.13
C ARG A 285 17.15 11.66 24.35
N GLU A 286 17.21 12.57 23.38
CA GLU A 286 18.08 13.75 23.43
C GLU A 286 17.41 14.94 24.12
N ARG A 287 16.11 15.16 23.85
CA ARG A 287 15.35 16.29 24.39
C ARG A 287 15.13 16.13 25.88
N LYS A 288 15.56 17.12 26.67
CA LYS A 288 15.34 17.15 28.12
C LYS A 288 14.25 18.16 28.50
N GLN A 289 13.36 17.77 29.40
CA GLN A 289 12.40 18.64 30.10
C GLN A 289 12.33 18.19 31.56
N PHE A 290 12.06 19.12 32.48
CA PHE A 290 12.03 18.84 33.92
C PHE A 290 13.29 18.06 34.41
N GLY A 291 14.46 18.40 33.85
CA GLY A 291 15.75 17.84 34.25
C GLY A 291 16.12 16.46 33.67
N ARG A 292 15.26 15.80 32.88
CA ARG A 292 15.52 14.46 32.33
C ARG A 292 15.08 14.30 30.86
N PRO A 293 15.61 13.32 30.12
CA PRO A 293 15.13 12.96 28.78
C PRO A 293 13.62 12.73 28.73
N ILE A 294 12.95 13.19 27.68
CA ILE A 294 11.49 13.02 27.57
C ILE A 294 11.09 11.55 27.38
N ALA A 295 11.99 10.70 26.88
CA ALA A 295 11.81 9.25 26.80
C ALA A 295 11.56 8.56 28.16
N GLU A 296 11.85 9.22 29.28
CA GLU A 296 11.59 8.71 30.63
C GLU A 296 10.17 8.99 31.13
N PHE A 297 9.39 9.85 30.46
CA PHE A 297 8.01 10.13 30.87
C PHE A 297 7.05 9.04 30.39
N GLY A 298 6.17 8.57 31.29
CA GLY A 298 5.21 7.50 31.01
C GLY A 298 4.31 7.78 29.80
N LEU A 299 3.83 9.03 29.64
CA LEU A 299 2.99 9.42 28.50
C LEU A 299 3.73 9.38 27.16
N ILE A 300 5.06 9.61 27.14
CA ILE A 300 5.87 9.46 25.93
C ILE A 300 6.08 7.97 25.62
N ARG A 301 6.37 7.16 26.65
CA ARG A 301 6.51 5.70 26.50
C ARG A 301 5.21 5.05 25.99
N GLN A 302 4.05 5.52 26.46
CA GLN A 302 2.75 5.05 25.99
C GLN A 302 2.56 5.30 24.49
N LYS A 303 2.94 6.48 23.98
CA LYS A 303 2.89 6.79 22.54
C LYS A 303 3.73 5.79 21.73
N PHE A 304 4.97 5.54 22.14
CA PHE A 304 5.84 4.58 21.45
C PHE A 304 5.31 3.15 21.51
N ALA A 305 4.74 2.73 22.64
CA ALA A 305 4.14 1.41 22.77
C ALA A 305 2.96 1.23 21.80
N GLU A 306 2.09 2.22 21.66
CA GLU A 306 0.95 2.16 20.75
C GLU A 306 1.38 2.27 19.27
N MET A 307 2.35 3.14 18.96
CA MET A 307 2.95 3.22 17.62
C MET A 307 3.55 1.87 17.19
N ALA A 308 4.34 1.24 18.07
CA ALA A 308 4.95 -0.06 17.81
C ALA A 308 3.90 -1.17 17.63
N ALA A 309 2.86 -1.20 18.47
CA ALA A 309 1.81 -2.20 18.37
C ALA A 309 1.04 -2.13 17.04
N ARG A 310 0.66 -0.92 16.61
CA ARG A 310 -0.02 -0.72 15.32
C ARG A 310 0.89 -1.01 14.13
N PHE A 311 2.16 -0.60 14.21
CA PHE A 311 3.16 -0.92 13.19
C PHE A 311 3.32 -2.43 13.03
N TYR A 312 3.52 -3.14 14.14
CA TYR A 312 3.73 -4.59 14.17
C TYR A 312 2.54 -5.36 13.58
N ALA A 313 1.30 -4.96 13.91
CA ALA A 313 0.10 -5.57 13.36
C ALA A 313 -0.04 -5.34 11.85
N ALA A 314 0.16 -4.10 11.39
CA ALA A 314 0.11 -3.75 9.98
C ALA A 314 1.20 -4.49 9.17
N GLU A 315 2.43 -4.53 9.67
CA GLU A 315 3.56 -5.25 9.08
C GLU A 315 3.23 -6.75 8.95
N SER A 316 2.69 -7.36 10.02
CA SER A 316 2.30 -8.78 10.02
C SER A 316 1.23 -9.09 8.96
N CYS A 317 0.25 -8.22 8.75
CA CYS A 317 -0.76 -8.37 7.70
C CYS A 317 -0.17 -8.33 6.30
N ILE A 318 0.76 -7.39 6.04
CA ILE A 318 1.38 -7.23 4.74
C ILE A 318 2.13 -8.51 4.36
N TYR A 319 2.99 -9.03 5.23
CA TYR A 319 3.80 -10.21 4.91
C TYR A 319 3.00 -11.50 4.80
N ARG A 320 1.92 -11.63 5.58
CA ARG A 320 0.94 -12.70 5.38
C ARG A 320 0.27 -12.58 4.01
N THR A 321 -0.15 -11.38 3.61
CA THR A 321 -0.86 -11.14 2.36
C THR A 321 0.03 -11.35 1.14
N GLY A 322 1.28 -10.89 1.16
CA GLY A 322 2.17 -11.04 0.01
C GLY A 322 2.46 -12.50 -0.33
N ALA A 323 2.65 -13.36 0.68
CA ALA A 323 2.81 -14.80 0.47
C ALA A 323 1.55 -15.46 -0.12
N LEU A 324 0.35 -15.01 0.30
CA LEU A 324 -0.90 -15.46 -0.28
C LEU A 324 -1.02 -15.06 -1.75
N ILE A 325 -0.66 -13.81 -2.09
CA ILE A 325 -0.61 -13.35 -3.48
C ILE A 325 0.35 -14.21 -4.30
N ASP A 326 1.58 -14.44 -3.82
CA ASP A 326 2.54 -15.31 -4.51
C ASP A 326 1.98 -16.71 -4.76
N GLN A 327 1.26 -17.29 -3.79
CA GLN A 327 0.59 -18.58 -3.95
C GLN A 327 -0.49 -18.56 -5.05
N ALA A 328 -1.35 -17.55 -5.07
CA ALA A 328 -2.38 -17.42 -6.12
C ALA A 328 -1.77 -17.27 -7.51
N PHE A 329 -0.66 -16.52 -7.63
CA PHE A 329 0.05 -16.39 -8.90
C PHE A 329 0.71 -17.71 -9.31
N ALA A 330 1.33 -18.44 -8.39
CA ALA A 330 1.89 -19.76 -8.70
C ALA A 330 0.81 -20.76 -9.17
N GLU A 331 -0.41 -20.65 -8.67
CA GLU A 331 -1.51 -21.56 -9.03
C GLU A 331 -2.18 -21.19 -10.36
N HIS A 332 -2.38 -19.90 -10.62
CA HIS A 332 -3.27 -19.45 -11.69
C HIS A 332 -2.58 -18.67 -12.82
N ALA A 333 -1.39 -18.11 -12.61
CA ALA A 333 -0.78 -17.22 -13.59
C ALA A 333 -0.37 -17.95 -14.89
N GLY A 334 -0.10 -17.16 -15.94
CA GLY A 334 0.37 -17.66 -17.24
C GLY A 334 -0.61 -17.46 -18.40
N THR A 335 -1.84 -17.05 -18.10
CA THR A 335 -2.82 -16.54 -19.08
C THR A 335 -3.44 -15.25 -18.55
N VAL A 336 -4.08 -14.45 -19.41
CA VAL A 336 -4.76 -13.23 -18.97
C VAL A 336 -5.86 -13.52 -17.95
N ASP A 337 -6.69 -14.54 -18.18
CA ASP A 337 -7.75 -14.93 -17.23
C ASP A 337 -7.17 -15.49 -15.93
N GLY A 338 -6.09 -16.27 -16.02
CA GLY A 338 -5.37 -16.79 -14.87
C GLY A 338 -4.73 -15.70 -14.00
N ASN A 339 -4.06 -14.74 -14.63
CA ASN A 339 -3.49 -13.56 -13.99
C ASN A 339 -4.58 -12.73 -13.27
N ARG A 340 -5.73 -12.56 -13.93
CA ARG A 340 -6.91 -11.88 -13.36
C ARG A 340 -7.42 -12.61 -12.11
N LYS A 341 -7.61 -13.93 -12.18
CA LYS A 341 -8.01 -14.75 -11.02
C LYS A 341 -7.01 -14.62 -9.87
N ALA A 342 -5.71 -14.69 -10.14
CA ALA A 342 -4.68 -14.56 -9.12
C ALA A 342 -4.74 -13.20 -8.40
N CYS A 343 -4.92 -12.11 -9.15
CA CYS A 343 -5.05 -10.76 -8.61
C CYS A 343 -6.35 -10.54 -7.82
N GLU A 344 -7.44 -11.20 -8.21
CA GLU A 344 -8.75 -11.07 -7.55
C GLU A 344 -8.86 -11.92 -6.28
N GLU A 345 -8.13 -13.02 -6.18
CA GLU A 345 -8.30 -14.02 -5.12
C GLU A 345 -8.18 -13.39 -3.73
N PHE A 346 -7.12 -12.59 -3.52
CA PHE A 346 -6.79 -11.93 -2.24
C PHE A 346 -7.09 -10.42 -2.24
N ALA A 347 -8.06 -9.97 -3.05
CA ALA A 347 -8.44 -8.55 -3.12
C ALA A 347 -8.98 -8.00 -1.79
N ILE A 348 -9.60 -8.86 -0.97
CA ILE A 348 -10.06 -8.51 0.38
C ILE A 348 -8.84 -8.15 1.23
N GLU A 349 -7.87 -9.05 1.36
CA GLU A 349 -6.61 -8.88 2.10
C GLU A 349 -5.81 -7.67 1.65
N CYS A 350 -5.72 -7.40 0.35
CA CYS A 350 -5.08 -6.19 -0.17
C CYS A 350 -5.76 -4.91 0.37
N SER A 351 -7.09 -4.89 0.40
CA SER A 351 -7.87 -3.75 0.89
C SER A 351 -7.78 -3.62 2.42
N LEU A 352 -7.79 -4.73 3.16
CA LEU A 352 -7.58 -4.78 4.60
C LEU A 352 -6.20 -4.17 4.94
N CYS A 353 -5.14 -4.62 4.27
CA CYS A 353 -3.77 -4.11 4.46
C CYS A 353 -3.66 -2.62 4.18
N LYS A 354 -4.26 -2.15 3.07
CA LYS A 354 -4.23 -0.73 2.69
C LYS A 354 -4.83 0.15 3.79
N VAL A 355 -6.01 -0.20 4.30
CA VAL A 355 -6.67 0.61 5.32
C VAL A 355 -5.89 0.55 6.64
N LEU A 356 -5.50 -0.64 7.09
CA LEU A 356 -4.75 -0.83 8.34
C LEU A 356 -3.42 -0.06 8.34
N ALA A 357 -2.62 -0.19 7.27
CA ALA A 357 -1.31 0.43 7.20
C ALA A 357 -1.39 1.95 7.07
N THR A 358 -2.33 2.49 6.30
CA THR A 358 -2.48 3.95 6.13
C THR A 358 -3.05 4.63 7.38
N GLU A 359 -3.87 3.93 8.17
CA GLU A 359 -4.34 4.43 9.47
C GLU A 359 -3.29 4.28 10.58
N ALA A 360 -2.45 3.23 10.52
CA ALA A 360 -1.28 3.10 11.37
C ALA A 360 -0.27 4.22 11.09
N GLU A 361 0.06 4.48 9.81
CA GLU A 361 0.92 5.59 9.39
C GLU A 361 0.39 6.92 9.94
N ALA A 362 -0.89 7.23 9.70
CA ALA A 362 -1.50 8.48 10.13
C ALA A 362 -1.38 8.69 11.66
N PHE A 363 -1.57 7.63 12.45
CA PHE A 363 -1.39 7.70 13.90
C PHE A 363 0.08 7.88 14.29
N ILE A 364 0.99 7.13 13.66
CA ILE A 364 2.41 7.15 13.98
C ILE A 364 3.03 8.52 13.67
N VAL A 365 2.69 9.14 12.54
CA VAL A 365 3.24 10.46 12.19
C VAL A 365 2.65 11.58 13.05
N ASP A 366 1.38 11.49 13.45
CA ASP A 366 0.73 12.43 14.36
C ASP A 366 1.40 12.37 15.75
N GLU A 367 1.57 11.16 16.27
CA GLU A 367 2.20 10.96 17.57
C GLU A 367 3.69 11.29 17.56
N SER A 368 4.38 11.01 16.45
CA SER A 368 5.76 11.45 16.24
C SER A 368 5.85 12.97 16.29
N LEU A 369 4.99 13.69 15.56
CA LEU A 369 4.94 15.15 15.59
C LEU A 369 4.70 15.66 17.02
N GLN A 370 3.79 15.03 17.76
CA GLN A 370 3.49 15.39 19.15
C GLN A 370 4.70 15.18 20.08
N VAL A 371 5.54 14.17 19.84
CA VAL A 371 6.80 13.96 20.58
C VAL A 371 7.78 15.12 20.37
N TYR A 372 7.83 15.70 19.17
CA TYR A 372 8.64 16.90 18.89
C TYR A 372 8.06 18.17 19.55
N GLY A 373 6.77 18.19 19.86
CA GLY A 373 6.06 19.36 20.39
C GLY A 373 6.08 20.51 19.39
N GLY A 374 6.38 21.73 19.84
CA GLY A 374 6.44 22.90 18.96
C GLY A 374 7.42 22.77 17.78
N TYR A 375 8.51 22.01 17.95
CA TYR A 375 9.45 21.75 16.84
C TYR A 375 8.86 20.85 15.76
N GLY A 376 7.86 20.02 16.09
CA GLY A 376 7.17 19.17 15.13
C GLY A 376 6.32 19.96 14.14
N PHE A 377 5.98 21.21 14.46
CA PHE A 377 5.26 22.12 13.59
C PHE A 377 6.18 22.97 12.70
N SER A 378 7.51 22.91 12.91
CA SER A 378 8.50 23.59 12.08
C SER A 378 8.92 22.70 10.91
N GLU A 379 8.95 23.27 9.70
CA GLU A 379 9.47 22.60 8.49
C GLU A 379 11.00 22.41 8.52
N GLU A 380 11.69 22.95 9.53
CA GLU A 380 13.10 22.63 9.80
C GLU A 380 13.28 21.19 10.32
N PHE A 381 12.21 20.56 10.82
CA PHE A 381 12.21 19.19 11.30
C PHE A 381 11.40 18.27 10.36
N PRO A 382 11.86 17.03 10.14
CA PRO A 382 11.20 16.11 9.21
C PRO A 382 9.77 15.72 9.64
N ALA A 383 9.42 15.89 10.92
CA ALA A 383 8.10 15.57 11.45
C ALA A 383 6.96 16.33 10.75
N ALA A 384 7.16 17.62 10.44
CA ALA A 384 6.16 18.43 9.73
C ALA A 384 5.89 17.86 8.32
N ARG A 385 6.95 17.49 7.60
CA ARG A 385 6.84 16.87 6.28
C ARG A 385 6.13 15.52 6.35
N HIS A 386 6.55 14.60 7.23
CA HIS A 386 5.91 13.29 7.38
C HIS A 386 4.41 13.40 7.65
N TYR A 387 4.01 14.33 8.52
CA TYR A 387 2.60 14.57 8.82
C TYR A 387 1.79 15.00 7.59
N ARG A 388 2.30 15.96 6.80
CA ARG A 388 1.63 16.43 5.59
C ARG A 388 1.57 15.34 4.52
N ASP A 389 2.67 14.60 4.34
CA ASP A 389 2.83 13.60 3.29
C ASP A 389 1.92 12.39 3.52
N ALA A 390 1.84 11.90 4.75
CA ALA A 390 0.98 10.77 5.12
C ALA A 390 -0.52 11.04 4.88
N ARG A 391 -0.95 12.31 4.77
CA ARG A 391 -2.39 12.61 4.70
C ARG A 391 -3.05 11.99 3.47
N VAL A 392 -2.37 11.98 2.33
CA VAL A 392 -2.96 11.46 1.07
C VAL A 392 -3.12 9.95 1.09
N SER A 393 -2.44 9.23 2.00
CA SER A 393 -2.36 7.78 1.93
C SER A 393 -3.72 7.08 2.10
N ARG A 394 -4.59 7.70 2.90
CA ARG A 394 -5.98 7.30 3.12
C ARG A 394 -6.94 7.64 1.96
N ILE A 395 -6.47 8.32 0.91
CA ILE A 395 -7.28 8.83 -0.20
C ILE A 395 -7.02 8.02 -1.49
N TYR A 396 -5.77 7.89 -1.92
CA TYR A 396 -5.43 7.16 -3.15
C TYR A 396 -5.58 5.63 -3.01
N GLU A 397 -5.46 4.89 -4.11
CA GLU A 397 -5.76 3.44 -4.19
C GLU A 397 -7.20 3.10 -3.71
N GLY A 398 -8.11 4.05 -3.93
CA GLY A 398 -9.46 4.09 -3.36
C GLY A 398 -9.44 4.61 -1.93
N THR A 399 -10.39 5.48 -1.57
CA THR A 399 -10.45 6.02 -0.21
C THR A 399 -10.66 4.89 0.81
N ASN A 400 -10.30 5.12 2.07
CA ASN A 400 -10.50 4.10 3.10
C ASN A 400 -11.99 3.74 3.27
N GLU A 401 -12.91 4.67 2.99
CA GLU A 401 -14.36 4.41 3.00
C GLU A 401 -14.76 3.45 1.87
N ILE A 402 -14.26 3.67 0.65
CA ILE A 402 -14.53 2.78 -0.48
C ILE A 402 -13.93 1.40 -0.26
N ASN A 403 -12.72 1.31 0.33
CA ASN A 403 -12.12 0.02 0.69
C ASN A 403 -12.96 -0.71 1.74
N ARG A 404 -13.47 -0.02 2.77
CA ARG A 404 -14.37 -0.62 3.77
C ARG A 404 -15.66 -1.16 3.15
N VAL A 405 -16.34 -0.37 2.31
CA VAL A 405 -17.54 -0.84 1.61
C VAL A 405 -17.22 -2.04 0.72
N PHE A 406 -16.07 -2.02 0.02
CA PHE A 406 -15.61 -3.12 -0.80
C PHE A 406 -15.35 -4.40 0.01
N ILE A 407 -14.68 -4.31 1.16
CA ILE A 407 -14.41 -5.45 2.06
C ILE A 407 -15.74 -6.09 2.49
N ALA A 408 -16.68 -5.30 3.00
CA ALA A 408 -17.97 -5.80 3.47
C ALA A 408 -18.79 -6.47 2.35
N ASP A 409 -18.87 -5.84 1.17
CA ASP A 409 -19.55 -6.42 0.00
C ASP A 409 -18.91 -7.74 -0.46
N ARG A 410 -17.57 -7.78 -0.55
CA ARG A 410 -16.85 -8.97 -1.02
C ARG A 410 -16.94 -10.13 -0.03
N MET A 411 -16.83 -9.88 1.27
CA MET A 411 -17.04 -10.89 2.31
C MET A 411 -18.43 -11.50 2.21
N ARG A 412 -19.47 -10.68 2.05
CA ARG A 412 -20.86 -11.14 1.87
C ARG A 412 -21.03 -11.98 0.60
N ARG A 413 -20.49 -11.53 -0.54
CA ARG A 413 -20.58 -12.28 -1.81
C ARG A 413 -19.86 -13.63 -1.76
N LYS A 414 -18.75 -13.73 -1.01
CA LYS A 414 -18.06 -15.01 -0.75
C LYS A 414 -18.79 -15.90 0.27
N GLY A 415 -19.85 -15.41 0.92
CA GLY A 415 -20.61 -16.18 1.91
C GLY A 415 -19.87 -16.35 3.25
N LEU A 416 -18.91 -15.47 3.55
CA LEU A 416 -18.10 -15.54 4.77
C LEU A 416 -18.85 -14.90 5.96
N LEU A 417 -19.86 -15.61 6.45
CA LEU A 417 -20.75 -15.14 7.54
C LEU A 417 -20.41 -15.75 8.90
N GLU A 418 -19.59 -16.81 8.92
CA GLU A 418 -19.21 -17.51 10.14
C GLU A 418 -17.71 -17.36 10.40
N SER A 419 -17.39 -16.91 11.61
CA SER A 419 -16.01 -16.81 12.06
C SER A 419 -15.61 -18.01 12.93
N VAL A 420 -14.31 -18.33 12.98
CA VAL A 420 -13.76 -19.36 13.88
C VAL A 420 -14.06 -19.08 15.36
N GLY A 421 -14.21 -17.81 15.76
CA GLY A 421 -14.52 -17.43 17.15
C GLY A 421 -13.40 -17.76 18.15
N ASP A 422 -12.14 -17.73 17.69
CA ASP A 422 -10.93 -18.01 18.49
C ASP A 422 -10.40 -16.81 19.27
N SER A 423 -10.95 -15.62 19.06
CA SER A 423 -10.62 -14.40 19.79
C SER A 423 -11.88 -13.57 20.02
N PHE A 424 -11.83 -12.65 20.99
CA PHE A 424 -12.93 -11.72 21.27
C PHE A 424 -13.38 -10.98 20.00
N ILE A 425 -12.43 -10.54 19.18
CA ILE A 425 -12.71 -9.81 17.94
C ILE A 425 -13.37 -10.71 16.91
N SER A 426 -12.86 -11.93 16.70
CA SER A 426 -13.39 -12.86 15.70
C SER A 426 -14.81 -13.34 16.06
N GLU A 427 -15.10 -13.53 17.36
CA GLU A 427 -16.46 -13.80 17.85
C GLU A 427 -17.44 -12.66 17.52
N LEU A 428 -17.07 -11.41 17.83
CA LEU A 428 -17.90 -10.25 17.50
C LEU A 428 -18.09 -10.11 15.98
N ALA A 429 -17.03 -10.34 15.21
CA ALA A 429 -17.08 -10.26 13.76
C ALA A 429 -18.05 -11.31 13.18
N GLY A 430 -18.00 -12.56 13.64
CA GLY A 430 -18.92 -13.60 13.19
C GLY A 430 -20.39 -13.27 13.47
N ARG A 431 -20.68 -12.70 14.64
CA ARG A 431 -22.04 -12.24 14.99
C ARG A 431 -22.47 -11.05 14.14
N ALA A 432 -21.61 -10.06 13.96
CA ALA A 432 -21.91 -8.85 13.20
C ALA A 432 -22.10 -9.11 11.70
N MET A 433 -21.35 -10.05 11.11
CA MET A 433 -21.45 -10.37 9.67
C MET A 433 -22.79 -11.00 9.29
N ARG A 434 -23.49 -11.63 10.23
CA ARG A 434 -24.84 -12.18 10.04
C ARG A 434 -25.94 -11.11 9.98
N VAL A 435 -25.64 -9.88 10.38
CA VAL A 435 -26.60 -8.78 10.34
C VAL A 435 -26.62 -8.19 8.93
N GLU A 436 -27.80 -8.19 8.31
CA GLU A 436 -28.01 -7.47 7.06
C GLU A 436 -27.98 -5.97 7.31
N VAL A 437 -27.13 -5.27 6.56
CA VAL A 437 -26.94 -3.83 6.68
C VAL A 437 -26.97 -3.20 5.30
N SER A 438 -27.74 -2.12 5.16
CA SER A 438 -27.93 -1.40 3.91
C SER A 438 -27.23 -0.05 3.87
N ASP A 439 -26.88 0.53 5.04
CA ASP A 439 -26.16 1.80 5.13
C ASP A 439 -24.64 1.62 5.20
N GLN A 440 -23.93 2.63 4.70
CA GLN A 440 -22.46 2.59 4.61
C GLN A 440 -21.75 2.64 5.97
N VAL A 441 -22.38 3.21 7.01
CA VAL A 441 -21.77 3.31 8.34
C VAL A 441 -21.66 1.92 8.95
N ARG A 442 -22.75 1.15 8.91
CA ARG A 442 -22.76 -0.22 9.40
C ARG A 442 -21.97 -1.18 8.52
N GLN A 443 -21.96 -0.99 7.20
CA GLN A 443 -21.05 -1.73 6.31
C GLN A 443 -19.58 -1.46 6.65
N GLY A 444 -19.24 -0.19 6.93
CA GLY A 444 -17.91 0.20 7.40
C GLY A 444 -17.52 -0.51 8.69
N ALA A 445 -18.43 -0.56 9.66
CA ALA A 445 -18.20 -1.26 10.92
C ALA A 445 -18.05 -2.79 10.75
N GLN A 446 -18.77 -3.43 9.82
CA GLN A 446 -18.53 -4.83 9.45
C GLN A 446 -17.11 -5.02 8.88
N ALA A 447 -16.67 -4.12 8.00
CA ALA A 447 -15.32 -4.17 7.45
C ALA A 447 -14.26 -3.95 8.53
N ASP A 448 -14.47 -3.03 9.48
CA ASP A 448 -13.56 -2.82 10.61
C ASP A 448 -13.40 -4.10 11.45
N LEU A 449 -14.48 -4.83 11.73
CA LEU A 449 -14.41 -6.11 12.43
C LEU A 449 -13.60 -7.16 11.65
N ALA A 450 -13.77 -7.24 10.32
CA ALA A 450 -12.97 -8.14 9.49
C ALA A 450 -11.48 -7.75 9.47
N MET A 451 -11.18 -6.45 9.36
CA MET A 451 -9.81 -5.91 9.43
C MET A 451 -9.13 -6.21 10.76
N LEU A 452 -9.80 -5.92 11.87
CA LEU A 452 -9.25 -6.17 13.20
C LEU A 452 -9.06 -7.67 13.45
N THR A 453 -9.97 -8.52 12.96
CA THR A 453 -9.81 -9.98 13.01
C THR A 453 -8.54 -10.42 12.27
N TYR A 454 -8.35 -9.94 11.03
CA TYR A 454 -7.17 -10.29 10.24
C TYR A 454 -5.87 -9.79 10.89
N ALA A 455 -5.89 -8.56 11.42
CA ALA A 455 -4.74 -7.94 12.06
C ALA A 455 -4.34 -8.62 13.37
N GLU A 456 -5.29 -8.86 14.26
CA GLU A 456 -5.04 -9.55 15.53
C GLU A 456 -4.52 -10.96 15.29
N GLN A 457 -5.18 -11.73 14.42
CA GLN A 457 -4.76 -13.08 14.10
C GLN A 457 -3.35 -13.10 13.50
N SER A 458 -3.02 -12.18 12.58
CA SER A 458 -1.69 -12.13 11.94
C SER A 458 -0.58 -11.74 12.93
N ALA A 459 -0.83 -10.72 13.77
CA ALA A 459 0.10 -10.29 14.81
C ALA A 459 0.38 -11.41 15.83
N ARG A 460 -0.69 -12.09 16.28
CA ARG A 460 -0.61 -13.19 17.25
C ARG A 460 0.12 -14.40 16.68
N LEU A 461 -0.17 -14.80 15.44
CA LEU A 461 0.50 -15.92 14.79
C LEU A 461 2.00 -15.64 14.61
N ARG A 462 2.39 -14.43 14.19
CA ARG A 462 3.81 -14.03 14.13
C ARG A 462 4.49 -14.09 15.50
N ALA A 463 3.82 -13.62 16.55
CA ALA A 463 4.36 -13.67 17.90
C ALA A 463 4.60 -15.13 18.36
N MET A 464 3.61 -16.01 18.15
CA MET A 464 3.72 -17.44 18.46
C MET A 464 4.83 -18.14 17.66
N GLN A 465 4.95 -17.85 16.36
CA GLN A 465 5.97 -18.44 15.48
C GLN A 465 7.38 -18.06 15.88
N THR A 466 7.58 -16.81 16.30
CA THR A 466 8.92 -16.28 16.63
C THR A 466 9.31 -16.57 18.08
N GLY A 467 8.34 -16.73 18.98
CA GLY A 467 8.58 -16.87 20.42
C GLY A 467 9.26 -15.65 21.06
N ASN A 468 9.33 -14.51 20.35
CA ASN A 468 10.00 -13.32 20.81
C ASN A 468 9.12 -12.57 21.83
N PRO A 469 9.58 -12.33 23.07
CA PRO A 469 8.81 -11.62 24.09
C PRO A 469 8.34 -10.22 23.66
N LEU A 470 9.13 -9.50 22.85
CA LEU A 470 8.74 -8.18 22.32
C LEU A 470 7.57 -8.30 21.32
N HIS A 471 7.56 -9.36 20.51
CA HIS A 471 6.47 -9.62 19.56
C HIS A 471 5.18 -9.97 20.28
N HIS A 472 5.27 -10.77 21.36
CA HIS A 472 4.14 -11.02 22.25
C HIS A 472 3.60 -9.72 22.85
N ALA A 473 4.47 -8.87 23.41
CA ALA A 473 4.06 -7.60 23.98
C ALA A 473 3.39 -6.67 22.95
N ALA A 474 3.96 -6.55 21.73
CA ALA A 474 3.38 -5.75 20.66
C ALA A 474 2.01 -6.31 20.21
N SER A 475 1.90 -7.63 20.06
CA SER A 475 0.64 -8.30 19.73
C SER A 475 -0.42 -8.09 20.80
N ASP A 476 -0.06 -8.18 22.09
CA ASP A 476 -0.99 -8.00 23.21
C ASP A 476 -1.46 -6.55 23.34
N LEU A 477 -0.56 -5.59 23.17
CA LEU A 477 -0.89 -4.16 23.12
C LEU A 477 -1.84 -3.84 21.96
N PHE A 478 -1.57 -4.41 20.78
CA PHE A 478 -2.45 -4.23 19.63
C PHE A 478 -3.83 -4.84 19.91
N ARG A 479 -3.88 -6.06 20.43
CA ARG A 479 -5.13 -6.74 20.80
C ARG A 479 -5.94 -5.95 21.83
N PHE A 480 -5.29 -5.37 22.83
CA PHE A 480 -5.96 -4.51 23.81
C PHE A 480 -6.66 -3.32 23.15
N TRP A 481 -5.95 -2.59 22.29
CA TRP A 481 -6.53 -1.48 21.52
C TRP A 481 -7.64 -1.96 20.58
N ALA A 482 -7.41 -3.06 19.86
CA ALA A 482 -8.31 -3.61 18.86
C ALA A 482 -9.61 -4.12 19.47
N ASN A 483 -9.60 -4.69 20.67
CA ASN A 483 -10.82 -5.10 21.39
C ASN A 483 -11.77 -3.91 21.62
N GLY A 484 -11.22 -2.75 21.99
CA GLY A 484 -12.00 -1.53 22.17
C GLY A 484 -12.64 -1.03 20.87
N GLN A 485 -11.91 -1.10 19.75
CA GLN A 485 -12.45 -0.72 18.44
C GLN A 485 -13.50 -1.74 17.96
N ALA A 486 -13.24 -3.03 18.15
CA ALA A 486 -14.16 -4.11 17.78
C ALA A 486 -15.49 -4.00 18.54
N ALA A 487 -15.47 -3.72 19.85
CA ALA A 487 -16.69 -3.52 20.63
C ALA A 487 -17.52 -2.34 20.11
N ARG A 488 -16.89 -1.24 19.69
CA ARG A 488 -17.57 -0.07 19.11
C ARG A 488 -18.18 -0.40 17.74
N ALA A 489 -17.41 -1.04 16.87
CA ALA A 489 -17.88 -1.47 15.55
C ALA A 489 -19.04 -2.46 15.67
N PHE A 490 -18.93 -3.42 16.60
CA PHE A 490 -20.00 -4.36 16.90
C PHE A 490 -21.29 -3.65 17.31
N ALA A 491 -21.21 -2.71 18.27
CA ALA A 491 -22.36 -1.95 18.72
C ALA A 491 -23.00 -1.11 17.59
N LEU A 492 -22.21 -0.57 16.66
CA LEU A 492 -22.74 0.15 15.48
C LEU A 492 -23.54 -0.78 14.56
N VAL A 493 -23.08 -2.02 14.37
CA VAL A 493 -23.75 -2.99 13.49
C VAL A 493 -25.02 -3.55 14.14
N THR A 494 -24.92 -3.99 15.40
CA THR A 494 -25.97 -4.79 16.05
C THR A 494 -26.88 -3.98 16.99
N GLY A 495 -26.41 -2.82 17.45
CA GLY A 495 -27.04 -2.08 18.56
C GLY A 495 -26.74 -2.66 19.95
N GLU A 496 -26.01 -3.78 20.03
CA GLU A 496 -25.69 -4.45 21.28
C GLU A 496 -24.38 -3.92 21.86
N SER A 497 -24.37 -3.63 23.16
CA SER A 497 -23.13 -3.32 23.89
C SER A 497 -22.52 -4.59 24.46
N VAL A 498 -21.19 -4.69 24.36
CA VAL A 498 -20.41 -5.80 24.93
C VAL A 498 -19.44 -5.27 25.96
N ALA A 499 -19.32 -5.97 27.09
CA ALA A 499 -18.33 -5.63 28.09
C ALA A 499 -16.94 -6.06 27.59
N LEU A 500 -15.97 -5.16 27.67
CA LEU A 500 -14.57 -5.55 27.53
C LEU A 500 -14.21 -6.33 28.79
N THR A 501 -13.89 -7.61 28.65
CA THR A 501 -13.29 -8.38 29.75
C THR A 501 -12.01 -7.68 30.18
N ALA A 502 -11.77 -7.59 31.49
CA ALA A 502 -10.49 -7.14 32.01
C ALA A 502 -9.42 -8.08 31.47
N LEU A 503 -8.64 -7.60 30.49
CA LEU A 503 -7.49 -8.33 30.00
C LEU A 503 -6.47 -8.46 31.15
N ASP A 504 -5.72 -9.56 31.15
CA ASP A 504 -4.54 -9.69 32.00
C ASP A 504 -3.69 -8.41 31.89
N PRO A 505 -3.16 -7.88 33.00
CA PRO A 505 -2.41 -6.63 32.96
C PRO A 505 -1.31 -6.75 31.91
N VAL A 506 -1.34 -5.85 30.92
CA VAL A 506 -0.24 -5.69 29.95
C VAL A 506 1.05 -5.65 30.78
N PRO A 507 2.06 -6.49 30.49
CA PRO A 507 3.31 -6.46 31.23
C PRO A 507 3.80 -5.01 31.28
N SER A 508 4.11 -4.51 32.48
CA SER A 508 4.59 -3.13 32.60
C SER A 508 5.78 -2.96 31.64
N ILE A 509 5.88 -1.79 31.01
CA ILE A 509 7.03 -1.46 30.13
C ILE A 509 8.37 -1.71 30.85
N GLU A 510 8.37 -1.65 32.19
CA GLU A 510 9.51 -1.99 33.06
C GLU A 510 9.92 -3.46 32.97
N ALA A 511 8.99 -4.39 32.75
CA ALA A 511 9.28 -5.82 32.56
C ALA A 511 9.98 -6.12 31.21
N LEU A 512 9.90 -5.20 30.23
CA LEU A 512 10.56 -5.30 28.93
C LEU A 512 11.95 -4.63 28.90
N GLY A 513 12.35 -3.96 30.00
CA GLY A 513 13.55 -3.13 30.11
C GLY A 513 14.90 -3.86 30.02
N GLY A 514 14.92 -5.15 29.71
CA GLY A 514 16.13 -5.96 29.52
C GLY A 514 16.45 -6.34 28.06
N VAL A 515 15.58 -6.03 27.09
CA VAL A 515 15.77 -6.46 25.70
C VAL A 515 16.36 -5.32 24.87
N SER A 516 17.66 -5.39 24.61
CA SER A 516 18.34 -4.52 23.64
C SER A 516 18.21 -5.11 22.22
N GLY A 517 17.38 -4.50 21.38
CA GLY A 517 17.26 -4.80 19.95
C GLY A 517 16.28 -3.83 19.27
N PRO A 518 16.42 -3.54 17.97
CA PRO A 518 15.37 -2.82 17.25
C PRO A 518 14.11 -3.68 17.17
N LEU A 519 12.94 -3.03 17.33
CA LEU A 519 11.63 -3.57 16.97
C LEU A 519 11.46 -3.64 15.46
#